data_AF-A0A136WFV2-F1
#
_entry.id   AF-A0A136WFV2-F1
#
_cell.length_a   1.000
_cell.length_b   1.000
_cell.length_c   1.000
_cell.angle_alpha   90.00
_cell.angle_beta   90.00
_cell.angle_gamma   90.00
#
_symmetry.space_group_name_H-M   'P 1'
#
loop_
_entity.id
_entity.type
_entity.pdbx_description
1 polymer ?
#
loop_
_entity_poly.entity_id
_entity_poly.type
_entity_poly.pdbx_seq_one_letter_code
_entity_poly.pdbx_strand_id
1 'polypeptide(L)'
;MYYIDKQETLSLEKIEKYIEDYKYKYLPRLLKNKRYYDCKNDTIMNRTFTDVTKPNNKVATPWAKYVSVLISGYFMGKPITYDTQQEELKDIISGFTTKEIAHNQSVEKDCSIFGIGAELLFINGNKQVQFEKLDPTTVIPIYSTAITKELLYCIRFWETRDILSNDTTTNIEVYSANDIRYYKKSISGTVLTGTDDNYFKQVPINIFYNNEDITGDAEPVLKLIDGYDISLSDTANFREELNDSYLVFKNSNLETEDIITMKQNRIISIENAQEGSACSVDWLNKDSNDIENENYKNRLADDIKRFSFVADIETAKSHTTATSAKIGLMGIEQICASKEVYFRQALLRRLNLFCNFYNLLGSNMNTDDVKISFVRNVPIDLSVISDTIQKLSSFVSKRTLLTQIPFINDIDGELKQIDEENSLDAYALEGDTDGE
;
A
#
# COMPACT_ATOMS: atom_id res chain seq x y z
N MET A 1 -1.55 18.93 -0.10
CA MET A 1 -0.95 19.17 1.24
C MET A 1 -1.42 20.52 1.75
N TYR A 2 -1.48 20.70 3.06
CA TYR A 2 -1.82 21.99 3.68
C TYR A 2 -0.57 22.71 4.17
N TYR A 3 -0.61 24.04 4.09
CA TYR A 3 0.45 24.92 4.55
C TYR A 3 -0.10 26.03 5.44
N ILE A 4 0.72 26.47 6.40
CA ILE A 4 0.46 27.62 7.26
C ILE A 4 1.78 28.35 7.55
N ASP A 5 1.74 29.66 7.77
CA ASP A 5 2.91 30.42 8.19
C ASP A 5 3.34 29.98 9.60
N LYS A 6 4.66 29.86 9.83
CA LYS A 6 5.23 29.45 11.12
C LYS A 6 4.88 30.40 12.26
N GLN A 7 4.64 31.69 11.97
CA GLN A 7 4.24 32.68 12.96
C GLN A 7 2.75 32.63 13.28
N GLU A 8 1.96 31.95 12.46
CA GLU A 8 0.51 31.93 12.58
C GLU A 8 0.03 30.74 13.41
N THR A 9 -0.71 31.02 14.48
CA THR A 9 -1.28 29.98 15.34
C THR A 9 -2.49 29.32 14.69
N LEU A 10 -2.56 28.00 14.80
CA LEU A 10 -3.70 27.23 14.33
C LEU A 10 -4.93 27.43 15.25
N SER A 11 -5.80 28.36 14.84
CA SER A 11 -7.06 28.72 15.53
C SER A 11 -8.16 27.67 15.31
N LEU A 12 -9.19 27.69 16.17
CA LEU A 12 -10.34 26.77 16.08
C LEU A 12 -11.04 26.83 14.72
N GLU A 13 -11.32 28.05 14.24
CA GLU A 13 -11.97 28.26 12.94
C GLU A 13 -11.16 27.66 11.79
N LYS A 14 -9.82 27.81 11.83
CA LYS A 14 -8.94 27.19 10.84
C LYS A 14 -8.94 25.66 10.92
N ILE A 15 -8.94 25.09 12.13
CA ILE A 15 -9.02 23.64 12.34
C ILE A 15 -10.27 23.08 11.64
N GLU A 16 -11.42 23.70 11.87
CA GLU A 16 -12.67 23.28 11.23
C GLU A 16 -12.60 23.40 9.71
N LYS A 17 -12.05 24.50 9.19
CA LYS A 17 -11.91 24.71 7.75
C LYS A 17 -10.94 23.72 7.09
N TYR A 18 -9.83 23.37 7.74
CA TYR A 18 -8.94 22.32 7.24
C TYR A 18 -9.62 20.96 7.17
N ILE A 19 -10.42 20.60 8.18
CA ILE A 19 -11.17 19.33 8.18
C ILE A 19 -12.23 19.33 7.08
N GLU A 20 -13.00 20.41 6.93
CA GLU A 20 -14.02 20.56 5.87
C GLU A 20 -13.40 20.44 4.46
N ASP A 21 -12.32 21.18 4.20
CA ASP A 21 -11.62 21.13 2.92
C ASP A 21 -11.00 19.76 2.66
N TYR A 22 -10.46 19.10 3.70
CA TYR A 22 -9.87 17.77 3.57
C TYR A 22 -10.92 16.71 3.22
N LYS A 23 -12.07 16.75 3.90
CA LYS A 23 -13.22 15.87 3.61
C LYS A 23 -13.73 16.04 2.17
N TYR A 24 -13.63 17.24 1.61
CA TYR A 24 -14.08 17.52 0.24
C TYR A 24 -13.02 17.17 -0.82
N LYS A 25 -11.75 17.52 -0.61
CA LYS A 25 -10.70 17.39 -1.64
C LYS A 25 -9.91 16.09 -1.58
N TYR A 26 -9.49 15.66 -0.39
CA TYR A 26 -8.50 14.59 -0.24
C TYR A 26 -9.15 13.26 0.15
N LEU A 27 -10.08 13.28 1.10
CA LEU A 27 -10.73 12.07 1.60
C LEU A 27 -11.43 11.23 0.50
N PRO A 28 -12.13 11.81 -0.50
CA PRO A 28 -12.79 11.00 -1.52
C PRO A 28 -11.81 10.16 -2.36
N ARG A 29 -10.61 10.70 -2.63
CA ARG A 29 -9.53 9.98 -3.33
C ARG A 29 -9.04 8.80 -2.49
N LEU A 30 -8.75 9.02 -1.21
CA LEU A 30 -8.27 7.96 -0.31
C LEU A 30 -9.32 6.84 -0.16
N LEU A 31 -10.58 7.21 0.02
CA LEU A 31 -11.68 6.24 0.10
C LEU A 31 -11.88 5.49 -1.21
N LYS A 32 -11.70 6.15 -2.36
CA LYS A 32 -11.68 5.48 -3.66
C LYS A 32 -10.57 4.43 -3.72
N ASN A 33 -9.33 4.79 -3.43
CA ASN A 33 -8.23 3.83 -3.45
C ASN A 33 -8.49 2.63 -2.51
N LYS A 34 -9.05 2.89 -1.32
CA LYS A 34 -9.45 1.82 -0.39
C LYS A 34 -10.51 0.89 -0.97
N ARG A 35 -11.53 1.43 -1.64
CA ARG A 35 -12.56 0.62 -2.29
C ARG A 35 -11.99 -0.28 -3.38
N TYR A 36 -11.06 0.22 -4.20
CA TYR A 36 -10.40 -0.63 -5.19
C TYR A 36 -9.52 -1.71 -4.54
N TYR A 37 -8.81 -1.39 -3.46
CA TYR A 37 -8.07 -2.39 -2.67
C TYR A 37 -9.00 -3.45 -2.06
N ASP A 38 -10.22 -3.08 -1.67
CA ASP A 38 -11.24 -3.99 -1.13
C ASP A 38 -12.08 -4.71 -2.20
N CYS A 39 -11.69 -4.63 -3.47
CA CYS A 39 -12.41 -5.20 -4.63
C CYS A 39 -13.83 -4.64 -4.79
N LYS A 40 -14.05 -3.38 -4.43
CA LYS A 40 -15.30 -2.63 -4.61
C LYS A 40 -15.12 -1.53 -5.65
N ASN A 41 -14.67 -1.92 -6.84
CA ASN A 41 -14.22 -1.00 -7.90
C ASN A 41 -15.39 -0.11 -8.37
N ASP A 42 -15.23 1.22 -8.25
CA ASP A 42 -16.34 2.17 -8.34
C ASP A 42 -17.13 2.07 -9.64
N THR A 43 -16.44 1.96 -10.77
CA THR A 43 -17.07 2.02 -12.10
C THR A 43 -18.02 0.85 -12.29
N ILE A 44 -17.58 -0.39 -12.01
CA ILE A 44 -18.43 -1.57 -12.18
C ILE A 44 -19.49 -1.69 -11.09
N MET A 45 -19.16 -1.33 -9.84
CA MET A 45 -20.10 -1.42 -8.73
C MET A 45 -21.28 -0.47 -8.90
N ASN A 46 -21.06 0.71 -9.48
CA ASN A 46 -22.10 1.71 -9.74
C ASN A 46 -22.79 1.54 -11.10
N ARG A 47 -22.44 0.52 -11.90
CA ARG A 47 -23.06 0.28 -13.21
C ARG A 47 -24.54 -0.03 -13.10
N THR A 48 -25.35 0.61 -13.95
CA THR A 48 -26.80 0.38 -14.07
C THR A 48 -27.20 0.42 -15.55
N PHE A 49 -28.18 -0.39 -15.94
CA PHE A 49 -28.81 -0.31 -17.26
C PHE A 49 -30.21 0.31 -17.14
N THR A 50 -30.61 1.07 -18.16
CA THR A 50 -31.98 1.63 -18.24
C THR A 50 -33.03 0.52 -18.33
N ASP A 51 -32.70 -0.56 -19.03
CA ASP A 51 -33.52 -1.76 -19.12
C ASP A 51 -33.17 -2.70 -17.96
N VAL A 52 -34.10 -2.81 -17.00
CA VAL A 52 -33.94 -3.65 -15.81
C VAL A 52 -34.05 -5.15 -16.09
N THR A 53 -34.50 -5.53 -17.29
CA THR A 53 -34.59 -6.94 -17.69
C THR A 53 -33.27 -7.49 -18.21
N LYS A 54 -32.30 -6.61 -18.52
CA LYS A 54 -30.98 -7.02 -18.97
C LYS A 54 -30.11 -7.50 -17.81
N PRO A 55 -29.30 -8.54 -18.02
CA PRO A 55 -28.34 -8.96 -17.02
C PRO A 55 -27.35 -7.83 -16.71
N ASN A 56 -27.07 -7.63 -15.42
CA ASN A 56 -26.12 -6.65 -14.93
C ASN A 56 -25.14 -7.29 -13.95
N ASN A 57 -24.43 -8.30 -14.43
CA ASN A 57 -23.32 -8.92 -13.71
C ASN A 57 -22.27 -7.85 -13.37
N LYS A 58 -21.72 -7.90 -12.16
CA LYS A 58 -20.72 -6.92 -11.69
C LYS A 58 -19.52 -7.68 -11.15
N VAL A 59 -18.54 -7.89 -12.02
CA VAL A 59 -17.30 -8.59 -11.69
C VAL A 59 -16.23 -7.54 -11.40
N ALA A 60 -15.94 -7.31 -10.12
CA ALA A 60 -14.85 -6.45 -9.67
C ALA A 60 -13.61 -7.30 -9.38
N THR A 61 -12.47 -6.95 -10.00
CA THR A 61 -11.24 -7.73 -9.87
C THR A 61 -10.28 -7.15 -8.82
N PRO A 62 -9.46 -7.99 -8.16
CA PRO A 62 -8.56 -7.58 -7.08
C PRO A 62 -7.24 -6.96 -7.56
N TRP A 63 -7.19 -6.35 -8.74
CA TRP A 63 -5.93 -5.82 -9.32
C TRP A 63 -5.23 -4.82 -8.39
N ALA A 64 -5.96 -3.88 -7.79
CA ALA A 64 -5.36 -2.90 -6.89
C ALA A 64 -4.78 -3.57 -5.63
N LYS A 65 -5.49 -4.56 -5.08
CA LYS A 65 -4.98 -5.38 -3.97
C LYS A 65 -3.73 -6.15 -4.36
N TYR A 66 -3.73 -6.74 -5.55
CA TYR A 66 -2.62 -7.53 -6.08
C TYR A 66 -1.35 -6.68 -6.23
N VAL A 67 -1.47 -5.50 -6.85
CA VAL A 67 -0.37 -4.55 -7.00
C VAL A 67 0.18 -4.15 -5.65
N SER A 68 -0.68 -3.67 -4.74
CA SER A 68 -0.22 -3.21 -3.43
C SER A 68 0.46 -4.33 -2.64
N VAL A 69 -0.13 -5.52 -2.56
CA VAL A 69 0.45 -6.63 -1.78
C VAL A 69 1.82 -7.06 -2.31
N LEU A 70 2.01 -7.12 -3.63
CA LEU A 70 3.29 -7.54 -4.19
C LEU A 70 4.39 -6.50 -4.01
N ILE A 71 4.09 -5.22 -4.28
CA ILE A 71 5.07 -4.14 -4.11
C ILE A 71 5.43 -3.99 -2.62
N SER A 72 4.42 -3.99 -1.75
CA SER A 72 4.61 -3.98 -0.30
C SER A 72 5.45 -5.14 0.21
N GLY A 73 5.13 -6.35 -0.24
CA GLY A 73 5.84 -7.56 0.16
C GLY A 73 7.27 -7.60 -0.34
N TYR A 74 7.54 -7.04 -1.52
CA TYR A 74 8.88 -6.93 -2.10
C TYR A 74 9.73 -5.89 -1.36
N PHE A 75 9.15 -4.73 -1.02
CA PHE A 75 9.85 -3.61 -0.40
C PHE A 75 10.07 -3.79 1.11
N MET A 76 9.05 -4.23 1.86
CA MET A 76 9.04 -4.30 3.33
C MET A 76 8.84 -5.74 3.86
N GLY A 77 9.13 -6.76 3.04
CA GLY A 77 9.02 -8.15 3.44
C GLY A 77 10.16 -8.66 4.34
N LYS A 78 11.27 -7.94 4.41
CA LYS A 78 12.41 -8.22 5.31
C LYS A 78 12.55 -7.10 6.34
N PRO A 79 13.05 -7.42 7.55
CA PRO A 79 13.34 -6.41 8.56
C PRO A 79 14.32 -5.35 8.05
N ILE A 80 14.16 -4.13 8.54
CA ILE A 80 15.12 -3.04 8.34
C ILE A 80 16.24 -3.21 9.37
N THR A 81 17.48 -2.97 8.95
CA THR A 81 18.64 -2.98 9.84
C THR A 81 19.17 -1.57 10.06
N TYR A 82 19.59 -1.31 11.30
CA TYR A 82 20.15 -0.05 11.75
C TYR A 82 21.58 -0.27 12.24
N ASP A 83 22.51 0.55 11.79
CA ASP A 83 23.89 0.58 12.28
C ASP A 83 24.21 1.99 12.82
N THR A 84 24.72 2.06 14.05
CA THR A 84 25.11 3.29 14.74
C THR A 84 26.27 2.98 15.69
N GLN A 85 27.06 3.97 16.07
CA GLN A 85 28.11 3.85 17.08
C GLN A 85 27.60 4.15 18.50
N GLN A 86 26.37 4.67 18.64
CA GLN A 86 25.79 5.04 19.92
C GLN A 86 25.13 3.85 20.63
N GLU A 87 25.72 3.38 21.72
CA GLU A 87 25.22 2.21 22.48
C GLU A 87 23.81 2.41 23.04
N GLU A 88 23.51 3.57 23.66
CA GLU A 88 22.17 3.86 24.18
C GLU A 88 21.08 3.79 23.09
N LEU A 89 21.41 4.24 21.87
CA LEU A 89 20.47 4.21 20.76
C LEU A 89 20.28 2.78 20.23
N LYS A 90 21.33 1.95 20.21
CA LYS A 90 21.22 0.52 19.88
C LYS A 90 20.28 -0.20 20.83
N ASP A 91 20.39 0.08 22.13
CA ASP A 91 19.54 -0.54 23.14
C ASP A 91 18.06 -0.18 22.91
N ILE A 92 17.77 1.09 22.62
CA ILE A 92 16.41 1.54 22.29
C ILE A 92 15.90 0.86 21.02
N ILE A 93 16.72 0.82 19.95
CA ILE A 93 16.36 0.17 18.68
C ILE A 93 16.03 -1.31 18.91
N SER A 94 16.91 -2.04 19.61
CA SER A 94 16.70 -3.45 19.92
C SER A 94 15.41 -3.71 20.68
N GLY A 95 15.00 -2.77 21.55
CA GLY A 95 13.77 -2.84 22.33
C GLY A 95 12.49 -2.76 21.50
N PHE A 96 12.52 -2.21 20.28
CA PHE A 96 11.35 -2.12 19.42
C PHE A 96 11.43 -2.92 18.10
N THR A 97 12.57 -3.51 17.76
CA THR A 97 12.79 -4.22 16.48
C THR A 97 11.69 -5.25 16.16
N THR A 98 11.27 -6.06 17.13
CA THR A 98 10.22 -7.08 16.90
C THR A 98 8.87 -6.45 16.56
N LYS A 99 8.49 -5.37 17.25
CA LYS A 99 7.24 -4.65 16.98
C LYS A 99 7.31 -3.92 15.64
N GLU A 100 8.47 -3.37 15.33
CA GLU A 100 8.70 -2.57 14.14
C GLU A 100 8.44 -3.34 12.84
N ILE A 101 8.84 -4.61 12.76
CA ILE A 101 8.70 -5.40 11.52
C ILE A 101 7.25 -5.40 11.02
N ALA A 102 6.31 -5.80 11.88
CA ALA A 102 4.89 -5.85 11.52
C ALA A 102 4.30 -4.44 11.32
N HIS A 103 4.75 -3.48 12.13
CA HIS A 103 4.29 -2.10 12.05
C HIS A 103 4.70 -1.42 10.74
N ASN A 104 5.97 -1.50 10.35
CA ASN A 104 6.50 -0.93 9.11
C ASN A 104 5.81 -1.54 7.89
N GLN A 105 5.56 -2.86 7.88
CA GLN A 105 4.79 -3.51 6.82
C GLN A 105 3.35 -2.98 6.74
N SER A 106 2.71 -2.74 7.88
CA SER A 106 1.35 -2.20 7.95
C SER A 106 1.27 -0.73 7.49
N VAL A 107 2.28 0.08 7.83
CA VAL A 107 2.41 1.48 7.39
C VAL A 107 2.71 1.55 5.89
N GLU A 108 3.61 0.70 5.39
CA GLU A 108 3.95 0.65 3.98
C GLU A 108 2.75 0.22 3.13
N LYS A 109 1.96 -0.74 3.61
CA LYS A 109 0.71 -1.12 2.95
C LYS A 109 -0.24 0.08 2.82
N ASP A 110 -0.33 0.91 3.86
CA ASP A 110 -1.13 2.13 3.81
C ASP A 110 -0.54 3.13 2.80
N CYS A 111 0.79 3.29 2.76
CA CYS A 111 1.46 4.08 1.71
C CYS A 111 1.12 3.56 0.31
N SER A 112 1.15 2.25 0.09
CA SER A 112 0.83 1.64 -1.20
C SER A 112 -0.63 1.87 -1.62
N ILE A 113 -1.57 1.88 -0.68
CA ILE A 113 -3.00 2.10 -0.97
C ILE A 113 -3.29 3.60 -1.14
N PHE A 114 -2.87 4.42 -0.18
CA PHE A 114 -3.30 5.80 -0.02
C PHE A 114 -2.31 6.83 -0.58
N GLY A 115 -1.09 6.41 -0.88
CA GLY A 115 0.05 7.29 -1.16
C GLY A 115 0.71 7.86 0.10
N ILE A 116 0.10 7.64 1.27
CA ILE A 116 0.51 8.18 2.56
C ILE A 116 0.21 7.18 3.68
N GLY A 117 1.15 7.02 4.60
CA GLY A 117 1.01 6.30 5.85
C GLY A 117 1.24 7.25 7.03
N ALA A 118 0.66 6.92 8.19
CA ALA A 118 0.84 7.71 9.40
C ALA A 118 1.02 6.83 10.63
N GLU A 119 1.82 7.29 11.56
CA GLU A 119 1.95 6.69 12.89
C GLU A 119 1.92 7.78 13.97
N LEU A 120 1.47 7.43 15.16
CA LEU A 120 1.52 8.27 16.34
C LEU A 120 2.55 7.72 17.31
N LEU A 121 3.48 8.57 17.72
CA LEU A 121 4.37 8.29 18.84
C LEU A 121 3.74 8.80 20.13
N PHE A 122 3.78 8.00 21.18
CA PHE A 122 3.27 8.34 22.50
C PHE A 122 4.10 7.68 23.59
N ILE A 123 3.97 8.18 24.82
CA ILE A 123 4.71 7.69 25.98
C ILE A 123 3.75 6.82 26.79
N ASN A 124 4.14 5.57 27.05
CA ASN A 124 3.35 4.67 27.88
C ASN A 124 3.55 4.94 29.38
N GLY A 125 2.79 4.24 30.25
CA GLY A 125 2.91 4.39 31.70
C GLY A 125 4.29 4.07 32.29
N ASN A 126 5.13 3.34 31.56
CA ASN A 126 6.50 3.00 31.95
C ASN A 126 7.54 4.01 31.45
N LYS A 127 7.12 5.18 30.93
CA LYS A 127 7.99 6.20 30.33
C LYS A 127 8.81 5.68 29.14
N GLN A 128 8.26 4.72 28.40
CA GLN A 128 8.85 4.24 27.15
C GLN A 128 8.07 4.82 25.98
N VAL A 129 8.81 5.23 24.96
CA VAL A 129 8.21 5.68 23.69
C VAL A 129 7.66 4.46 22.97
N GLN A 130 6.42 4.57 22.52
CA GLN A 130 5.70 3.60 21.71
C GLN A 130 5.22 4.29 20.44
N PHE A 131 5.06 3.52 19.37
CA PHE A 131 4.43 3.97 18.14
C PHE A 131 3.27 3.05 17.77
N GLU A 132 2.22 3.62 17.20
CA GLU A 132 1.08 2.88 16.64
C GLU A 132 0.65 3.48 15.32
N LYS A 133 0.16 2.64 14.42
CA LYS A 133 -0.29 3.08 13.10
C LYS A 133 -1.60 3.85 13.21
N LEU A 134 -1.71 4.94 12.47
CA LEU A 134 -2.95 5.70 12.30
C LEU A 134 -3.58 5.43 10.95
N ASP A 135 -4.91 5.46 10.89
CA ASP A 135 -5.64 5.46 9.62
C ASP A 135 -5.35 6.77 8.86
N PRO A 136 -4.71 6.73 7.67
CA PRO A 136 -4.35 7.93 6.94
C PRO A 136 -5.54 8.79 6.51
N THR A 137 -6.75 8.21 6.44
CA THR A 137 -7.99 8.94 6.11
C THR A 137 -8.46 9.89 7.22
N THR A 138 -7.88 9.75 8.41
CA THR A 138 -8.22 10.54 9.60
C THR A 138 -7.17 11.61 9.91
N VAL A 139 -6.08 11.67 9.14
CA VAL A 139 -4.87 12.44 9.46
C VAL A 139 -4.65 13.56 8.44
N ILE A 140 -4.44 14.78 8.95
CA ILE A 140 -4.21 15.99 8.15
C ILE A 140 -2.88 16.63 8.59
N PRO A 141 -1.78 16.41 7.86
CA PRO A 141 -0.52 17.09 8.12
C PRO A 141 -0.54 18.53 7.57
N ILE A 142 -0.06 19.48 8.38
CA ILE A 142 0.02 20.90 8.04
C ILE A 142 1.48 21.35 8.17
N TYR A 143 2.03 21.80 7.04
CA TYR A 143 3.44 22.15 6.90
C TYR A 143 3.67 23.66 6.95
N SER A 144 4.91 24.05 7.25
CA SER A 144 5.38 25.43 7.10
C SER A 144 5.42 25.83 5.63
N THR A 145 5.13 27.10 5.33
CA THR A 145 5.33 27.72 4.02
C THR A 145 6.81 27.94 3.67
N ALA A 146 7.72 27.75 4.63
CA ALA A 146 9.15 27.86 4.42
C ALA A 146 9.68 26.77 3.47
N ILE A 147 10.85 27.03 2.87
CA ILE A 147 11.53 26.10 1.94
C ILE A 147 11.76 24.72 2.58
N THR A 148 12.01 24.68 3.88
CA THR A 148 12.26 23.43 4.64
C THR A 148 11.01 22.57 4.83
N LYS A 149 9.80 23.11 4.60
CA LYS A 149 8.51 22.39 4.74
C LYS A 149 8.41 21.59 6.06
N GLU A 150 8.76 22.21 7.17
CA GLU A 150 8.66 21.61 8.52
C GLU A 150 7.20 21.26 8.86
N LEU A 151 6.95 20.10 9.47
CA LEU A 151 5.62 19.73 9.97
C LEU A 151 5.31 20.54 11.24
N LEU A 152 4.38 21.49 11.15
CA LEU A 152 4.02 22.38 12.26
C LEU A 152 2.88 21.83 13.11
N TYR A 153 1.87 21.28 12.44
CA TYR A 153 0.71 20.69 13.09
C TYR A 153 0.28 19.41 12.38
N CYS A 154 -0.36 18.52 13.13
CA CYS A 154 -1.10 17.42 12.55
C CYS A 154 -2.46 17.32 13.23
N ILE A 155 -3.53 17.29 12.43
CA ILE A 155 -4.89 17.12 12.93
C ILE A 155 -5.28 15.66 12.72
N ARG A 156 -5.78 15.01 13.76
CA ARG A 156 -6.45 13.71 13.69
C ARG A 156 -7.92 13.90 14.02
N PHE A 157 -8.81 13.36 13.22
CA PHE A 157 -10.25 13.48 13.47
C PHE A 157 -11.00 12.17 13.19
N TRP A 158 -12.03 11.87 13.98
CA TRP A 158 -12.90 10.73 13.74
C TRP A 158 -14.30 10.99 14.29
N GLU A 159 -15.28 10.30 13.72
CA GLU A 159 -16.67 10.41 14.13
C GLU A 159 -17.04 9.24 15.05
N THR A 160 -17.63 9.56 16.19
CA THR A 160 -18.23 8.58 17.11
C THR A 160 -19.73 8.81 17.12
N ARG A 161 -20.48 7.74 16.87
CA ARG A 161 -21.94 7.73 16.97
C ARG A 161 -22.33 7.05 18.26
N ASP A 162 -23.09 7.75 19.09
CA ASP A 162 -23.69 7.14 20.28
C ASP A 162 -24.83 6.21 19.84
N ILE A 163 -24.80 4.98 20.32
CA ILE A 163 -25.74 3.91 19.94
C ILE A 163 -27.14 4.18 20.53
N LEU A 164 -27.23 4.88 21.66
CA LEU A 164 -28.50 5.15 22.34
C LEU A 164 -29.18 6.41 21.82
N SER A 165 -28.44 7.51 21.73
CA SER A 165 -28.97 8.81 21.27
C SER A 165 -28.97 8.97 19.76
N ASN A 166 -28.20 8.13 19.04
CA ASN A 166 -27.98 8.23 17.60
C ASN A 166 -27.22 9.49 17.15
N ASP A 167 -26.70 10.27 18.10
CA ASP A 167 -25.98 11.51 17.85
C ASP A 167 -24.54 11.24 17.38
N THR A 168 -24.12 11.96 16.35
CA THR A 168 -22.74 11.91 15.83
C THR A 168 -21.92 13.05 16.44
N THR A 169 -20.82 12.70 17.10
CA THR A 169 -19.81 13.64 17.59
C THR A 169 -18.52 13.47 16.80
N THR A 170 -17.94 14.56 16.29
CA THR A 170 -16.59 14.53 15.71
C THR A 170 -15.57 14.84 16.79
N ASN A 171 -14.68 13.91 17.07
CA ASN A 171 -13.54 14.11 17.95
C ASN A 171 -12.36 14.60 17.11
N ILE A 172 -11.61 15.56 17.65
CA ILE A 172 -10.49 16.20 16.96
C ILE A 172 -9.31 16.30 17.92
N GLU A 173 -8.16 15.84 17.49
CA GLU A 173 -6.88 15.98 18.17
C GLU A 173 -5.95 16.83 17.31
N VAL A 174 -5.36 17.86 17.90
CA VAL A 174 -4.42 18.75 17.22
C VAL A 174 -3.07 18.63 17.90
N TYR A 175 -2.13 18.05 17.18
CA TYR A 175 -0.76 17.82 17.63
C TYR A 175 0.15 18.94 17.15
N SER A 176 0.85 19.61 18.07
CA SER A 176 1.90 20.59 17.78
C SER A 176 3.25 20.13 18.35
N ALA A 177 4.30 20.92 18.19
CA ALA A 177 5.59 20.65 18.83
C ALA A 177 5.59 20.78 20.36
N ASN A 178 4.60 21.49 20.93
CA ASN A 178 4.57 21.86 22.35
C ASN A 178 3.39 21.26 23.10
N ASP A 179 2.25 21.08 22.44
CA ASP A 179 0.99 20.66 23.07
C ASP A 179 0.16 19.72 22.17
N ILE A 180 -0.80 19.06 22.80
CA ILE A 180 -1.84 18.25 22.16
C ILE A 180 -3.18 18.79 22.65
N ARG A 181 -3.99 19.33 21.72
CA ARG A 181 -5.29 19.93 22.03
C ARG A 181 -6.43 19.02 21.58
N TYR A 182 -7.38 18.78 22.47
CA TYR A 182 -8.52 17.89 22.24
C TYR A 182 -9.80 18.70 22.08
N TYR A 183 -10.55 18.46 21.01
CA TYR A 183 -11.84 19.09 20.76
C TYR A 183 -12.92 18.06 20.48
N LYS A 184 -14.16 18.41 20.81
CA LYS A 184 -15.37 17.70 20.39
C LYS A 184 -16.29 18.66 19.66
N LYS A 185 -16.71 18.27 18.46
CA LYS A 185 -17.70 18.98 17.65
C LYS A 185 -19.02 18.22 17.69
N SER A 186 -20.06 18.88 18.17
CA SER A 186 -21.44 18.41 18.15
C SER A 186 -22.32 19.42 17.42
N ILE A 187 -23.64 19.19 17.40
CA ILE A 187 -24.63 20.13 16.86
C ILE A 187 -24.50 21.52 17.53
N SER A 188 -24.10 21.54 18.81
CA SER A 188 -23.97 22.75 19.62
C SER A 188 -22.72 23.58 19.30
N GLY A 189 -21.84 23.09 18.43
CA GLY A 189 -20.55 23.70 18.08
C GLY A 189 -19.35 22.87 18.55
N THR A 190 -18.17 23.47 18.42
CA THR A 190 -16.90 22.82 18.75
C THR A 190 -16.34 23.35 20.06
N VAL A 191 -16.05 22.45 21.00
CA VAL A 191 -15.55 22.78 22.35
C VAL A 191 -14.20 22.12 22.60
N LEU A 192 -13.28 22.86 23.24
CA LEU A 192 -12.03 22.32 23.75
C LEU A 192 -12.32 21.48 25.00
N THR A 193 -11.90 20.22 25.00
CA THR A 193 -12.13 19.28 26.09
C THR A 193 -10.91 19.00 26.95
N GLY A 194 -9.71 19.30 26.46
CA GLY A 194 -8.47 19.08 27.20
C GLY A 194 -7.23 19.56 26.44
N THR A 195 -6.11 19.64 27.15
CA THR A 195 -4.79 19.93 26.58
C THR A 195 -3.73 19.18 27.37
N ASP A 196 -2.86 18.48 26.65
CA ASP A 196 -1.72 17.75 27.22
C ASP A 196 -0.41 18.36 26.67
N ASP A 197 0.66 18.28 27.48
CA ASP A 197 1.98 18.70 27.05
C ASP A 197 2.61 17.68 26.10
N ASN A 198 3.32 18.17 25.08
CA ASN A 198 4.10 17.34 24.18
C ASN A 198 5.59 17.36 24.57
N TYR A 199 6.12 16.19 24.94
CA TYR A 199 7.50 16.03 25.38
C TYR A 199 8.49 15.72 24.23
N PHE A 200 8.01 15.50 23.00
CA PHE A 200 8.85 15.15 21.85
C PHE A 200 9.53 16.35 21.18
N LYS A 201 9.19 17.59 21.58
CA LYS A 201 9.66 18.87 21.00
C LYS A 201 9.42 19.03 19.49
N GLN A 202 8.63 18.13 18.92
CA GLN A 202 8.20 18.07 17.53
C GLN A 202 6.84 17.38 17.48
N VAL A 203 6.10 17.55 16.40
CA VAL A 203 4.79 16.90 16.21
C VAL A 203 4.94 15.37 16.33
N PRO A 204 4.27 14.69 17.28
CA PRO A 204 4.46 13.26 17.55
C PRO A 204 3.83 12.33 16.49
N ILE A 205 3.08 12.88 15.53
CA ILE A 205 2.64 12.12 14.36
C ILE A 205 3.75 12.10 13.33
N ASN A 206 4.08 10.92 12.82
CA ASN A 206 5.06 10.71 11.77
C ASN A 206 4.39 10.23 10.47
N ILE A 207 4.77 10.88 9.38
CA ILE A 207 4.13 10.72 8.07
C ILE A 207 5.10 10.01 7.13
N PHE A 208 4.62 8.96 6.50
CA PHE A 208 5.32 8.18 5.51
C PHE A 208 4.73 8.50 4.14
N TYR A 209 5.58 8.84 3.19
CA TYR A 209 5.17 9.11 1.82
C TYR A 209 5.52 7.93 0.93
N ASN A 210 4.60 7.57 0.03
CA ASN A 210 4.85 6.54 -0.96
C ASN A 210 5.76 7.03 -2.09
N ASN A 211 5.49 8.26 -2.54
CA ASN A 211 6.20 8.95 -3.61
C ASN A 211 5.97 10.47 -3.46
N GLU A 212 6.62 11.26 -4.32
CA GLU A 212 6.51 12.72 -4.31
C GLU A 212 5.07 13.24 -4.50
N ASP A 213 4.32 12.55 -5.37
CA ASP A 213 2.94 12.93 -5.73
C ASP A 213 1.89 12.48 -4.70
N ILE A 214 2.30 11.75 -3.65
CA ILE A 214 1.43 11.17 -2.63
C ILE A 214 0.31 10.33 -3.29
N THR A 215 0.68 9.41 -4.16
CA THR A 215 -0.25 8.50 -4.88
C THR A 215 -0.02 7.06 -4.47
N GLY A 216 -1.09 6.26 -4.46
CA GLY A 216 -0.98 4.81 -4.24
C GLY A 216 -0.35 4.10 -5.44
N ASP A 217 0.22 2.91 -5.25
CA ASP A 217 0.92 2.20 -6.33
C ASP A 217 -0.03 1.71 -7.43
N ALA A 218 -1.26 1.34 -7.06
CA ALA A 218 -2.30 0.94 -8.02
C ALA A 218 -3.07 2.14 -8.60
N GLU A 219 -2.90 3.34 -8.04
CA GLU A 219 -3.70 4.52 -8.41
C GLU A 219 -3.56 4.92 -9.89
N PRO A 220 -2.36 4.87 -10.51
CA PRO A 220 -2.20 5.18 -11.93
C PRO A 220 -2.92 4.22 -12.88
N VAL A 221 -3.16 2.97 -12.46
CA VAL A 221 -3.73 1.92 -13.32
C VAL A 221 -5.22 1.68 -13.06
N LEU A 222 -5.88 2.41 -12.15
CA LEU A 222 -7.30 2.20 -11.81
C LEU A 222 -8.23 2.27 -13.02
N LYS A 223 -7.91 3.09 -14.03
CA LYS A 223 -8.71 3.20 -15.26
C LYS A 223 -8.60 1.97 -16.16
N LEU A 224 -7.44 1.30 -16.17
CA LEU A 224 -7.27 0.03 -16.87
C LEU A 224 -8.01 -1.08 -16.14
N ILE A 225 -7.99 -1.06 -14.80
CA ILE A 225 -8.78 -1.97 -13.95
C ILE A 225 -10.27 -1.80 -14.24
N ASP A 226 -10.77 -0.57 -14.31
CA ASP A 226 -12.16 -0.29 -14.69
C ASP A 226 -12.53 -0.89 -16.04
N GLY A 227 -11.67 -0.71 -17.05
CA GLY A 227 -11.88 -1.28 -18.38
C GLY A 227 -11.92 -2.81 -18.36
N TYR A 228 -11.01 -3.43 -17.59
CA TYR A 228 -10.94 -4.88 -17.46
C TYR A 228 -12.19 -5.46 -16.78
N ASP A 229 -12.62 -4.84 -15.69
CA ASP A 229 -13.84 -5.21 -14.96
C ASP A 229 -15.10 -5.08 -15.84
N ILE A 230 -15.20 -4.01 -16.63
CA ILE A 230 -16.29 -3.82 -17.58
C ILE A 230 -16.29 -4.96 -18.60
N SER A 231 -15.16 -5.25 -19.24
CA SER A 231 -15.08 -6.31 -20.26
C SER A 231 -15.39 -7.70 -19.71
N LEU A 232 -14.95 -8.00 -18.49
CA LEU A 232 -15.31 -9.26 -17.83
C LEU A 232 -16.81 -9.32 -17.52
N SER A 233 -17.36 -8.23 -17.00
CA SER A 233 -18.77 -8.15 -16.65
C SER A 233 -19.69 -8.19 -17.88
N ASP A 234 -19.26 -7.60 -18.99
CA ASP A 234 -19.96 -7.67 -20.27
C ASP A 234 -19.90 -9.07 -20.87
N THR A 235 -18.79 -9.79 -20.70
CA THR A 235 -18.72 -11.21 -21.08
C THR A 235 -19.67 -12.06 -20.24
N ALA A 236 -19.79 -11.78 -18.95
CA ALA A 236 -20.75 -12.47 -18.08
C ALA A 236 -22.20 -12.17 -18.50
N ASN A 237 -22.53 -10.90 -18.77
CA ASN A 237 -23.83 -10.51 -19.31
C ASN A 237 -24.11 -11.21 -20.63
N PHE A 238 -23.15 -11.23 -21.55
CA PHE A 238 -23.32 -11.86 -22.86
C PHE A 238 -23.60 -13.36 -22.74
N ARG A 239 -22.95 -14.07 -21.81
CA ARG A 239 -23.24 -15.49 -21.54
C ARG A 239 -24.64 -15.70 -20.98
N GLU A 240 -25.12 -14.78 -20.15
CA GLU A 240 -26.50 -14.81 -19.65
C GLU A 240 -27.50 -14.50 -20.77
N GLU A 241 -27.23 -13.48 -21.61
CA GLU A 241 -28.01 -13.14 -22.80
C GLU A 241 -28.05 -14.27 -23.85
N LEU A 242 -26.97 -15.05 -24.00
CA LEU A 242 -26.92 -16.20 -24.90
C LEU A 242 -27.86 -17.33 -24.45
N ASN A 243 -27.92 -17.60 -23.14
CA ASN A 243 -28.91 -18.54 -22.59
C ASN A 243 -30.35 -18.04 -22.84
N ASP A 244 -30.48 -16.74 -23.10
CA ASP A 244 -31.70 -15.98 -23.27
C ASP A 244 -32.03 -15.68 -24.75
N SER A 245 -31.33 -16.33 -25.69
CA SER A 245 -31.42 -16.11 -27.15
C SER A 245 -32.82 -16.34 -27.73
N TYR A 246 -33.11 -15.65 -28.84
CA TYR A 246 -34.36 -15.79 -29.57
C TYR A 246 -34.23 -16.82 -30.69
N LEU A 247 -35.24 -17.66 -30.87
CA LEU A 247 -35.35 -18.59 -31.97
C LEU A 247 -36.06 -17.89 -33.15
N VAL A 248 -35.42 -17.82 -34.31
CA VAL A 248 -36.01 -17.19 -35.50
C VAL A 248 -36.50 -18.26 -36.46
N PHE A 249 -37.79 -18.20 -36.81
CA PHE A 249 -38.36 -18.95 -37.92
C PHE A 249 -38.46 -18.06 -39.15
N LYS A 250 -37.97 -18.56 -40.30
CA LYS A 250 -38.12 -17.92 -41.60
C LYS A 250 -39.06 -18.74 -42.46
N ASN A 251 -40.04 -18.10 -43.10
CA ASN A 251 -41.03 -18.74 -43.99
C ASN A 251 -41.90 -19.81 -43.29
N SER A 252 -42.33 -19.54 -42.06
CA SER A 252 -43.25 -20.39 -41.29
C SER A 252 -44.64 -19.78 -41.21
N ASN A 253 -45.68 -20.54 -41.53
CA ASN A 253 -47.07 -20.18 -41.19
C ASN A 253 -47.31 -20.51 -39.71
N LEU A 254 -47.27 -19.50 -38.85
CA LEU A 254 -47.66 -19.61 -37.42
C LEU A 254 -48.97 -18.84 -37.21
N GLU A 255 -49.88 -19.36 -36.39
CA GLU A 255 -51.21 -18.77 -36.19
C GLU A 255 -51.20 -17.67 -35.13
N THR A 256 -52.25 -16.85 -35.06
CA THR A 256 -52.32 -15.65 -34.20
C THR A 256 -52.30 -15.95 -32.69
N GLU A 257 -52.65 -17.18 -32.27
CA GLU A 257 -52.50 -17.63 -30.87
C GLU A 257 -51.03 -17.80 -30.44
N ASP A 258 -50.09 -17.88 -31.38
CA ASP A 258 -48.67 -18.12 -31.11
C ASP A 258 -47.97 -16.88 -30.54
N ILE A 259 -48.52 -15.67 -30.62
CA ILE A 259 -47.83 -14.41 -30.26
C ILE A 259 -47.52 -14.31 -28.74
N ILE A 260 -48.42 -14.81 -27.87
CA ILE A 260 -48.19 -14.82 -26.41
C ILE A 260 -47.17 -15.91 -26.05
N THR A 261 -47.28 -17.06 -26.72
CA THR A 261 -46.34 -18.20 -26.61
C THR A 261 -44.96 -17.83 -27.16
N MET A 262 -44.88 -16.99 -28.18
CA MET A 262 -43.65 -16.46 -28.78
C MET A 262 -42.87 -15.58 -27.80
N LYS A 263 -43.56 -14.82 -26.94
CA LYS A 263 -42.89 -14.02 -25.90
C LYS A 263 -42.37 -14.88 -24.75
N GLN A 264 -43.06 -15.97 -24.40
CA GLN A 264 -42.64 -16.92 -23.37
C GLN A 264 -41.53 -17.87 -23.86
N ASN A 265 -41.64 -18.35 -25.10
CA ASN A 265 -40.69 -19.27 -25.74
C ASN A 265 -39.60 -18.56 -26.54
N ARG A 266 -39.61 -17.21 -26.58
CA ARG A 266 -38.64 -16.34 -27.24
C ARG A 266 -38.49 -16.64 -28.73
N ILE A 267 -39.61 -16.67 -29.45
CA ILE A 267 -39.69 -16.98 -30.87
C ILE A 267 -39.97 -15.71 -31.67
N ILE A 268 -39.28 -15.51 -32.80
CA ILE A 268 -39.55 -14.46 -33.79
C ILE A 268 -39.87 -15.11 -35.14
N SER A 269 -41.04 -14.81 -35.71
CA SER A 269 -41.41 -15.26 -37.06
C SER A 269 -41.19 -14.14 -38.07
N ILE A 270 -40.58 -14.48 -39.20
CA ILE A 270 -40.42 -13.58 -40.35
C ILE A 270 -41.16 -14.19 -41.54
N GLU A 271 -42.30 -13.60 -41.87
CA GLU A 271 -43.05 -13.88 -43.09
C GLU A 271 -42.58 -12.88 -44.15
N ASN A 272 -41.74 -13.36 -45.09
CA ASN A 272 -41.46 -12.83 -46.42
C ASN A 272 -39.98 -13.05 -46.79
N ALA A 273 -39.71 -14.13 -47.51
CA ALA A 273 -38.67 -14.14 -48.53
C ALA A 273 -39.31 -14.71 -49.81
N GLN A 274 -38.97 -14.12 -50.96
CA GLN A 274 -39.48 -14.43 -52.31
C GLN A 274 -39.97 -15.89 -52.52
N GLU A 275 -41.05 -16.06 -53.31
CA GLU A 275 -41.57 -17.38 -53.75
C GLU A 275 -40.41 -18.33 -54.09
N GLY A 276 -40.31 -19.44 -53.34
CA GLY A 276 -39.24 -20.45 -53.50
C GLY A 276 -38.17 -20.46 -52.40
N SER A 277 -38.24 -19.59 -51.39
CA SER A 277 -37.29 -19.60 -50.27
C SER A 277 -37.56 -20.77 -49.30
N ALA A 278 -36.52 -21.53 -48.95
CA ALA A 278 -36.63 -22.64 -47.99
C ALA A 278 -36.98 -22.16 -46.57
N CYS A 279 -37.70 -22.98 -45.80
CA CYS A 279 -37.92 -22.75 -44.37
C CYS A 279 -36.63 -23.04 -43.60
N SER A 280 -36.19 -22.11 -42.74
CA SER A 280 -35.05 -22.32 -41.85
C SER A 280 -35.37 -21.88 -40.42
N VAL A 281 -34.77 -22.59 -39.47
CA VAL A 281 -34.86 -22.30 -38.03
C VAL A 281 -33.44 -22.07 -37.55
N ASP A 282 -33.17 -20.86 -37.09
CA ASP A 282 -31.85 -20.44 -36.64
C ASP A 282 -31.97 -19.76 -35.28
N TRP A 283 -31.00 -19.99 -34.39
CA TRP A 283 -30.85 -19.15 -33.21
C TRP A 283 -30.36 -17.78 -33.63
N LEU A 284 -31.05 -16.72 -33.24
CA LEU A 284 -30.55 -15.35 -33.37
C LEU A 284 -29.57 -15.08 -32.25
N ASN A 285 -28.34 -15.55 -32.46
CA ASN A 285 -27.22 -15.23 -31.61
C ASN A 285 -26.50 -14.01 -32.14
N LYS A 286 -26.14 -13.11 -31.22
CA LYS A 286 -25.16 -12.08 -31.52
C LYS A 286 -23.80 -12.76 -31.62
N ASP A 287 -23.07 -12.53 -32.72
CA ASP A 287 -21.73 -13.07 -32.90
C ASP A 287 -20.85 -12.65 -31.72
N SER A 288 -20.28 -13.62 -31.01
CA SER A 288 -19.55 -13.40 -29.76
C SER A 288 -18.16 -12.80 -29.98
N ASN A 289 -17.62 -12.93 -31.21
CA ASN A 289 -16.23 -12.65 -31.56
C ASN A 289 -15.25 -12.90 -30.40
N ASP A 290 -15.32 -14.09 -29.80
CA ASP A 290 -14.66 -14.41 -28.52
C ASP A 290 -13.15 -14.16 -28.54
N ILE A 291 -12.50 -14.35 -29.70
CA ILE A 291 -11.07 -14.13 -29.88
C ILE A 291 -10.70 -12.66 -29.68
N GLU A 292 -11.49 -11.72 -30.25
CA GLU A 292 -11.24 -10.28 -30.09
C GLU A 292 -11.43 -9.86 -28.62
N ASN A 293 -12.50 -10.35 -27.97
CA ASN A 293 -12.79 -10.06 -26.57
C ASN A 293 -11.69 -10.56 -25.63
N GLU A 294 -11.18 -11.77 -25.84
CA GLU A 294 -10.08 -12.31 -25.03
C GLU A 294 -8.77 -11.57 -25.31
N ASN A 295 -8.47 -11.22 -26.56
CA ASN A 295 -7.30 -10.40 -26.89
C ASN A 295 -7.33 -9.02 -26.22
N TYR A 296 -8.50 -8.38 -26.18
CA TYR A 296 -8.68 -7.09 -25.50
C TYR A 296 -8.45 -7.21 -23.98
N LYS A 297 -9.01 -8.23 -23.34
CA LYS A 297 -8.79 -8.47 -21.90
C LYS A 297 -7.34 -8.79 -21.58
N ASN A 298 -6.70 -9.64 -22.37
CA ASN A 298 -5.29 -9.98 -22.20
C ASN A 298 -4.42 -8.73 -22.33
N ARG A 299 -4.71 -7.89 -23.32
CA ARG A 299 -4.03 -6.60 -23.49
C ARG A 299 -4.18 -5.69 -22.28
N LEU A 300 -5.39 -5.57 -21.73
CA LEU A 300 -5.64 -4.79 -20.52
C LEU A 300 -4.90 -5.36 -19.31
N ALA A 301 -4.92 -6.68 -19.11
CA ALA A 301 -4.18 -7.32 -18.03
C ALA A 301 -2.67 -7.09 -18.15
N ASP A 302 -2.11 -7.21 -19.35
CA ASP A 302 -0.69 -6.95 -19.62
C ASP A 302 -0.33 -5.48 -19.39
N ASP A 303 -1.16 -4.54 -19.85
CA ASP A 303 -0.95 -3.10 -19.65
C ASP A 303 -1.06 -2.74 -18.15
N ILE A 304 -1.99 -3.33 -17.38
CA ILE A 304 -2.06 -3.17 -15.91
C ILE A 304 -0.74 -3.61 -15.29
N LYS A 305 -0.29 -4.84 -15.56
CA LYS A 305 0.93 -5.40 -14.98
C LYS A 305 2.19 -4.61 -15.36
N ARG A 306 2.26 -4.12 -16.60
CA ARG A 306 3.39 -3.35 -17.11
C ARG A 306 3.45 -1.96 -16.50
N PHE A 307 2.34 -1.24 -16.44
CA PHE A 307 2.31 0.12 -15.91
C PHE A 307 2.31 0.18 -14.38
N SER A 308 1.94 -0.92 -13.71
CA SER A 308 2.15 -1.08 -12.26
C SER A 308 3.51 -1.71 -11.90
N PHE A 309 4.32 -2.10 -12.90
CA PHE A 309 5.61 -2.79 -12.74
C PHE A 309 5.56 -4.12 -11.96
N VAL A 310 4.39 -4.74 -11.88
CA VAL A 310 4.20 -6.03 -11.19
C VAL A 310 4.61 -7.20 -12.09
N ALA A 311 4.60 -7.01 -13.42
CA ALA A 311 5.13 -7.99 -14.37
C ALA A 311 6.57 -8.39 -14.05
N ASP A 312 7.37 -7.45 -13.55
CA ASP A 312 8.77 -7.63 -13.17
C ASP A 312 8.92 -8.72 -12.08
N ILE A 313 7.99 -8.76 -11.12
CA ILE A 313 7.99 -9.72 -10.01
C ILE A 313 7.56 -11.11 -10.50
N GLU A 314 6.55 -11.19 -11.38
CA GLU A 314 6.03 -12.46 -11.91
C GLU A 314 7.02 -13.18 -12.83
N THR A 315 7.87 -12.44 -13.53
CA THR A 315 8.73 -12.98 -14.61
C THR A 315 10.10 -13.48 -14.14
N ALA A 316 10.36 -13.51 -12.83
CA ALA A 316 11.58 -14.06 -12.25
C ALA A 316 11.67 -15.58 -12.49
N LYS A 317 12.26 -15.98 -13.62
CA LYS A 317 12.45 -17.39 -14.01
C LYS A 317 13.69 -17.99 -13.34
N SER A 318 13.59 -19.24 -12.90
CA SER A 318 14.65 -20.00 -12.21
C SER A 318 15.93 -20.27 -13.01
N HIS A 319 15.96 -19.94 -14.31
CA HIS A 319 17.07 -20.26 -15.23
C HIS A 319 17.65 -19.06 -15.98
N THR A 320 17.32 -17.83 -15.58
CA THR A 320 17.94 -16.63 -16.16
C THR A 320 19.26 -16.32 -15.47
N THR A 321 20.24 -15.83 -16.23
CA THR A 321 21.48 -15.28 -15.64
C THR A 321 21.12 -14.18 -14.64
N ALA A 322 21.91 -14.04 -13.57
CA ALA A 322 21.66 -13.03 -12.52
C ALA A 322 21.50 -11.61 -13.09
N THR A 323 22.20 -11.29 -14.18
CA THR A 323 22.09 -10.02 -14.90
C THR A 323 20.71 -9.85 -15.56
N SER A 324 20.20 -10.87 -16.24
CA SER A 324 18.88 -10.81 -16.88
C SER A 324 17.73 -10.73 -15.87
N ALA A 325 17.88 -11.41 -14.72
CA ALA A 325 16.92 -11.28 -13.61
C ALA A 325 16.90 -9.86 -13.03
N LYS A 326 18.07 -9.24 -12.84
CA LYS A 326 18.17 -7.84 -12.37
C LYS A 326 17.57 -6.85 -13.37
N ILE A 327 17.79 -7.05 -14.68
CA ILE A 327 17.18 -6.21 -15.71
C ILE A 327 15.65 -6.37 -15.71
N GLY A 328 15.15 -7.59 -15.52
CA GLY A 328 13.72 -7.86 -15.41
C GLY A 328 13.06 -7.20 -14.19
N LEU A 329 13.81 -6.93 -13.12
CA LEU A 329 13.34 -6.27 -11.90
C LEU A 329 13.59 -4.76 -11.87
N MET A 330 14.11 -4.17 -12.95
CA MET A 330 14.56 -2.77 -12.94
C MET A 330 13.42 -1.79 -12.67
N GLY A 331 12.21 -2.05 -13.18
CA GLY A 331 11.07 -1.15 -13.01
C GLY A 331 10.58 -1.13 -11.56
N ILE A 332 10.39 -2.31 -10.97
CA ILE A 332 10.02 -2.41 -9.56
C ILE A 332 11.11 -1.86 -8.62
N GLU A 333 12.39 -2.06 -8.94
CA GLU A 333 13.49 -1.47 -8.16
C GLU A 333 13.48 0.06 -8.20
N GLN A 334 13.13 0.68 -9.33
CA GLN A 334 13.04 2.14 -9.41
C GLN A 334 11.91 2.71 -8.53
N ILE A 335 10.77 2.02 -8.46
CA ILE A 335 9.68 2.37 -7.54
C ILE A 335 10.14 2.22 -6.09
N CYS A 336 10.76 1.07 -5.76
CA CYS A 336 11.19 0.79 -4.40
C CYS A 336 12.33 1.71 -3.95
N ALA A 337 13.26 2.06 -4.83
CA ALA A 337 14.30 3.04 -4.56
C ALA A 337 13.71 4.42 -4.22
N SER A 338 12.67 4.83 -4.94
CA SER A 338 11.96 6.08 -4.67
C SER A 338 11.25 6.03 -3.30
N LYS A 339 10.52 4.94 -3.01
CA LYS A 339 9.88 4.71 -1.70
C LYS A 339 10.91 4.73 -0.57
N GLU A 340 12.06 4.11 -0.78
CA GLU A 340 13.14 3.98 0.20
C GLU A 340 13.69 5.33 0.65
N VAL A 341 13.77 6.32 -0.24
CA VAL A 341 14.19 7.69 0.12
C VAL A 341 13.22 8.29 1.15
N TYR A 342 11.92 8.23 0.88
CA TYR A 342 10.89 8.79 1.77
C TYR A 342 10.74 8.00 3.06
N PHE A 343 10.81 6.66 2.99
CA PHE A 343 10.80 5.80 4.17
C PHE A 343 12.00 6.06 5.07
N ARG A 344 13.20 6.19 4.51
CA ARG A 344 14.42 6.52 5.27
C ARG A 344 14.26 7.85 6.01
N GLN A 345 13.73 8.89 5.37
CA GLN A 345 13.45 10.17 6.02
C GLN A 345 12.46 10.03 7.18
N ALA A 346 11.37 9.28 6.98
CA ALA A 346 10.37 9.05 8.02
C ALA A 346 10.92 8.21 9.19
N LEU A 347 11.75 7.20 8.94
CA LEU A 347 12.40 6.39 9.99
C LEU A 347 13.44 7.19 10.77
N LEU A 348 14.25 8.02 10.09
CA LEU A 348 15.15 8.95 10.79
C LEU A 348 14.37 9.93 11.65
N ARG A 349 13.23 10.44 11.16
CA ARG A 349 12.35 11.31 11.96
C ARG A 349 11.77 10.58 13.17
N ARG A 350 11.37 9.32 13.02
CA ARG A 350 10.93 8.47 14.13
C ARG A 350 12.04 8.36 15.18
N LEU A 351 13.26 8.01 14.79
CA LEU A 351 14.41 7.92 15.69
C LEU A 351 14.74 9.27 16.36
N ASN A 352 14.60 10.39 15.65
CA ASN A 352 14.77 11.71 16.24
C ASN A 352 13.75 12.02 17.34
N LEU A 353 12.50 11.59 17.16
CA LEU A 353 11.48 11.72 18.20
C LEU A 353 11.84 10.87 19.44
N PHE A 354 12.34 9.64 19.24
CA PHE A 354 12.89 8.83 20.33
C PHE A 354 14.01 9.57 21.07
N CYS A 355 15.03 10.05 20.35
CA CYS A 355 16.16 10.78 20.92
C CYS A 355 15.70 12.04 21.67
N ASN A 356 14.79 12.84 21.12
CA ASN A 356 14.29 14.06 21.78
C ASN A 356 13.66 13.79 23.15
N PHE A 357 12.90 12.71 23.27
CA PHE A 357 12.27 12.33 24.53
C PHE A 357 13.29 11.78 25.54
N TYR A 358 14.17 10.87 25.12
CA TYR A 358 15.18 10.31 26.04
C TYR A 358 16.23 11.35 26.47
N ASN A 359 16.57 12.29 25.59
CA ASN A 359 17.44 13.41 25.95
C ASN A 359 16.78 14.34 26.98
N LEU A 360 15.45 14.42 27.02
CA LEU A 360 14.73 15.12 28.09
C LEU A 360 14.83 14.39 29.44
N LEU A 361 15.05 13.07 29.43
CA LEU A 361 15.28 12.25 30.61
C LEU A 361 16.76 12.19 31.05
N GLY A 362 17.67 12.77 30.28
CA GLY A 362 19.10 12.87 30.63
C GLY A 362 20.06 12.09 29.73
N SER A 363 19.59 11.40 28.69
CA SER A 363 20.46 10.82 27.65
C SER A 363 21.10 11.89 26.77
N ASN A 364 22.15 11.52 26.03
CA ASN A 364 22.78 12.39 25.03
C ASN A 364 22.96 11.65 23.71
N MET A 365 21.85 11.44 23.01
CA MET A 365 21.82 10.73 21.73
C MET A 365 21.46 11.63 20.55
N ASN A 366 21.98 11.31 19.38
CA ASN A 366 21.60 11.92 18.10
C ASN A 366 21.40 10.85 17.01
N THR A 367 20.90 11.22 15.84
CA THR A 367 20.70 10.28 14.73
C THR A 367 21.69 10.45 13.58
N ASP A 368 22.74 11.24 13.75
CA ASP A 368 23.58 11.71 12.64
C ASP A 368 24.44 10.59 12.04
N ASP A 369 24.80 9.60 12.85
CA ASP A 369 25.62 8.45 12.46
C ASP A 369 24.79 7.20 12.09
N VAL A 370 23.46 7.28 12.16
CA VAL A 370 22.56 6.15 11.91
C VAL A 370 22.52 5.81 10.42
N LYS A 371 22.88 4.57 10.09
CA LYS A 371 22.74 4.00 8.75
C LYS A 371 21.57 3.04 8.71
N ILE A 372 20.64 3.29 7.79
CA ILE A 372 19.44 2.48 7.58
C ILE A 372 19.59 1.68 6.28
N SER A 373 19.55 0.36 6.39
CA SER A 373 19.68 -0.58 5.28
C SER A 373 18.38 -1.33 5.03
N PHE A 374 17.96 -1.38 3.77
CA PHE A 374 16.75 -2.07 3.31
C PHE A 374 17.15 -3.31 2.52
N VAL A 375 16.49 -4.44 2.79
CA VAL A 375 16.72 -5.70 2.09
C VAL A 375 15.47 -6.06 1.30
N ARG A 376 15.61 -6.24 -0.01
CA ARG A 376 14.50 -6.66 -0.88
C ARG A 376 14.10 -8.10 -0.60
N ASN A 377 12.81 -8.36 -0.55
CA ASN A 377 12.28 -9.70 -0.36
C ASN A 377 12.19 -10.44 -1.69
N VAL A 378 13.34 -10.84 -2.22
CA VAL A 378 13.45 -11.72 -3.38
C VAL A 378 13.95 -13.10 -2.97
N PRO A 379 13.57 -14.18 -3.68
CA PRO A 379 14.26 -15.45 -3.55
C PRO A 379 15.71 -15.27 -4.01
N ILE A 380 16.64 -15.29 -3.06
CA ILE A 380 18.08 -15.12 -3.35
C ILE A 380 18.72 -16.50 -3.43
N ASP A 381 19.55 -16.70 -4.44
CA ASP A 381 20.51 -17.79 -4.46
C ASP A 381 21.73 -17.42 -3.59
N LEU A 382 21.83 -18.04 -2.41
CA LEU A 382 22.91 -17.78 -1.44
C LEU A 382 24.29 -18.11 -2.01
N SER A 383 24.39 -18.98 -3.04
CA SER A 383 25.66 -19.31 -3.68
C SER A 383 26.32 -18.10 -4.34
N VAL A 384 25.53 -17.24 -5.00
CA VAL A 384 26.03 -16.05 -5.69
C VAL A 384 26.54 -15.01 -4.70
N ILE A 385 25.86 -14.85 -3.56
CA ILE A 385 26.32 -13.97 -2.48
C ILE A 385 27.61 -14.50 -1.88
N SER A 386 27.68 -15.80 -1.59
CA SER A 386 28.88 -16.44 -1.04
C SER A 386 30.10 -16.24 -1.95
N ASP A 387 29.95 -16.48 -3.26
CA ASP A 387 31.00 -16.25 -4.26
C ASP A 387 31.46 -14.78 -4.30
N THR A 388 30.50 -13.85 -4.19
CA THR A 388 30.80 -12.40 -4.21
C THR A 388 31.54 -11.97 -2.95
N ILE A 389 31.09 -12.45 -1.78
CA ILE A 389 31.73 -12.19 -0.49
C ILE A 389 33.13 -12.79 -0.47
N GLN A 390 33.32 -14.02 -0.97
CA GLN A 390 34.64 -14.65 -1.04
C GLN A 390 35.60 -13.82 -1.89
N LYS A 391 35.15 -13.31 -3.04
CA LYS A 391 35.97 -12.46 -3.93
C LYS A 391 36.28 -11.08 -3.35
N LEU A 392 35.38 -10.52 -2.54
CA LEU A 392 35.53 -9.19 -1.93
C LEU A 392 36.18 -9.23 -0.54
N SER A 393 36.32 -10.41 0.08
CA SER A 393 36.88 -10.62 1.43
C SER A 393 38.24 -9.97 1.65
N SER A 394 39.10 -9.94 0.62
CA SER A 394 40.44 -9.33 0.68
C SER A 394 40.45 -7.80 0.56
N PHE A 395 39.34 -7.19 0.13
CA PHE A 395 39.28 -5.76 -0.22
C PHE A 395 38.32 -4.95 0.67
N VAL A 396 37.37 -5.61 1.32
CA VAL A 396 36.28 -4.99 2.07
C VAL A 396 36.27 -5.53 3.50
N SER A 397 35.98 -4.67 4.49
CA SER A 397 35.91 -5.09 5.89
C SER A 397 34.86 -6.18 6.11
N LYS A 398 35.15 -7.12 7.01
CA LYS A 398 34.20 -8.19 7.40
C LYS A 398 32.84 -7.60 7.81
N ARG A 399 32.84 -6.51 8.59
CA ARG A 399 31.62 -5.79 9.00
C ARG A 399 30.74 -5.39 7.80
N THR A 400 31.34 -4.79 6.78
CA THR A 400 30.61 -4.34 5.58
C THR A 400 30.12 -5.52 4.73
N LEU A 401 30.87 -6.62 4.67
CA LEU A 401 30.46 -7.83 3.95
C LEU A 401 29.29 -8.53 4.65
N LEU A 402 29.30 -8.60 5.98
CA LEU A 402 28.19 -9.15 6.76
C LEU A 402 26.90 -8.34 6.59
N THR A 403 27.00 -7.03 6.33
CA THR A 403 25.83 -6.17 6.04
C THR A 403 25.09 -6.61 4.77
N GLN A 404 25.75 -7.30 3.85
CA GLN A 404 25.14 -7.78 2.60
C GLN A 404 24.40 -9.12 2.77
N ILE A 405 24.56 -9.79 3.92
CA ILE A 405 23.97 -11.11 4.14
C ILE A 405 22.54 -10.96 4.68
N PRO A 406 21.50 -11.42 3.95
CA PRO A 406 20.10 -11.11 4.25
C PRO A 406 19.54 -11.65 5.58
N PHE A 407 20.21 -12.64 6.20
CA PHE A 407 19.75 -13.29 7.43
C PHE A 407 20.50 -12.82 8.69
N ILE A 408 21.54 -11.99 8.53
CA ILE A 408 22.31 -11.45 9.65
C ILE A 408 21.67 -10.12 10.06
N ASN A 409 20.93 -10.14 11.16
CA ASN A 409 20.26 -8.95 11.70
C ASN A 409 21.14 -8.21 12.71
N ASP A 410 22.03 -8.93 13.42
CA ASP A 410 22.95 -8.38 14.41
C ASP A 410 24.40 -8.60 13.96
N ILE A 411 24.99 -7.56 13.37
CA ILE A 411 26.37 -7.61 12.85
C ILE A 411 27.39 -7.67 13.99
N ASP A 412 27.13 -6.98 15.11
CA ASP A 412 28.06 -6.94 16.23
C ASP A 412 28.05 -8.27 17.00
N GLY A 413 26.87 -8.90 17.13
CA GLY A 413 26.73 -10.25 17.68
C GLY A 413 27.42 -11.31 16.81
N GLU A 414 27.24 -11.26 15.50
CA GLU A 414 27.89 -12.18 14.56
C GLU A 414 29.42 -12.05 14.60
N LEU A 415 29.94 -10.82 14.61
CA LEU A 415 31.38 -10.58 14.72
C LEU A 415 31.95 -11.14 16.03
N LYS A 416 31.23 -10.99 17.15
CA LYS A 416 31.63 -11.59 18.43
C LYS A 416 31.66 -13.11 18.37
N GLN A 417 30.66 -13.75 17.75
CA GLN A 417 30.66 -15.21 17.58
C GLN A 417 31.85 -15.69 16.73
N ILE A 418 32.15 -14.98 15.63
CA ILE A 418 33.32 -15.28 14.81
C ILE A 418 34.62 -15.11 15.61
N ASP A 419 34.75 -14.08 16.43
CA ASP A 419 35.93 -13.86 17.26
C ASP A 419 36.06 -14.93 18.37
N GLU A 420 34.95 -15.36 18.97
CA GLU A 420 34.90 -16.47 19.92
C GLU A 420 35.33 -17.79 19.26
N GLU A 421 34.84 -18.11 18.05
CA GLU A 421 35.25 -19.29 17.27
C GLU A 421 36.74 -19.27 16.94
N ASN A 422 37.28 -18.14 16.45
CA ASN A 422 38.70 -18.01 16.14
C ASN A 422 39.58 -18.10 17.39
N SER A 423 39.09 -17.64 18.55
CA SER A 423 39.81 -17.76 19.82
C SER A 423 39.86 -19.20 20.30
N LEU A 424 38.75 -19.96 20.16
CA LEU A 424 38.68 -21.38 20.51
C LEU A 424 39.60 -22.22 19.60
N ASP A 425 39.66 -21.93 18.31
CA ASP A 425 40.56 -22.60 17.37
C ASP A 425 42.05 -22.31 17.66
N ALA A 426 42.39 -21.11 18.14
CA ALA A 426 43.74 -20.78 18.56
C ALA A 426 44.17 -21.56 19.82
N TYR A 427 43.26 -21.74 20.80
CA TYR A 427 43.53 -22.57 21.99
C TYR A 427 43.63 -24.07 21.66
N ALA A 428 42.90 -24.56 20.65
CA ALA A 428 43.02 -25.94 20.18
C ALA A 428 44.37 -26.22 19.49
N LEU A 429 44.95 -25.22 18.81
CA LEU A 429 46.27 -25.33 18.16
C LEU A 429 47.45 -25.23 19.14
N GLU A 430 47.32 -24.48 20.24
CA GLU A 430 48.35 -24.43 21.30
C GLU A 430 48.37 -25.70 22.17
N GLY A 431 47.25 -26.42 22.28
CA GLY A 431 47.16 -27.67 23.04
C GLY A 431 47.81 -28.90 22.39
N ASP A 432 48.16 -28.83 21.10
CA ASP A 432 48.78 -29.92 20.34
C ASP A 432 50.32 -29.77 20.20
N THR A 433 50.91 -28.67 20.68
CA THR A 433 52.36 -28.42 20.61
C THR A 433 53.17 -28.83 21.85
N ASP A 434 52.52 -29.31 22.92
CA ASP A 434 53.20 -29.79 24.15
C ASP A 434 53.37 -31.33 24.19
N GLY A 435 53.58 -31.95 23.02
CA GLY A 435 53.68 -33.40 22.86
C GLY A 435 54.76 -33.86 21.87
N GLU A 436 56.01 -33.40 22.02
CA GLU A 436 57.20 -34.11 21.51
C GLU A 436 58.29 -34.24 22.59
#